data_AF-A0A3B6QCN2-F1
#
_entry.id   AF-A0A3B6QCN2-F1
#
_cell.length_a   1.000
_cell.length_b   1.000
_cell.length_c   1.000
_cell.angle_alpha   90.00
_cell.angle_beta   90.00
_cell.angle_gamma   90.00
#
_symmetry.space_group_name_H-M   'P 1'
#
loop_
_entity.id
_entity.type
_entity.pdbx_description
1 polymer ?
#
loop_
_entity_poly.entity_id
_entity_poly.type
_entity_poly.pdbx_seq_one_letter_code
_entity_poly.pdbx_strand_id
1 'polypeptide(L)'
;MGAPNRFPTKRFNMKGKEGSQMLSCRHGLVLIFLGVEYQFLVWDPVTGVRHFIDPPPARTLSARVNGAVLRDARVDDDFKVVLVAVEGSRAIACVYSSKTRDWGNLVSTMLPPKASVGSPPAMNFSKMHSLLVGDSLYWLLSDRPTSLTEAFSHAPCPSSILEFDVERESLSVERVPDLHHTKDHEICVITERGRGLGLLTLSGCNAHFWRRNSQHDGDTSWVLGTTIELDNLLSLNPQKEAGHIFIEGFAEYNHVVVLSTPSSLYTVQFEPLEVKKLHNVGSQYHAFESVCTTGNGGHPDAADVPRKTLKKIVC
;
A
#
# COMPACT_ATOMS: atom_id res chain seq x y z
N MET A 1 21.84 25.33 22.67
CA MET A 1 20.58 24.59 22.46
C MET A 1 20.76 23.63 21.30
N GLY A 2 20.84 22.33 21.57
CA GLY A 2 21.07 21.29 20.55
C GLY A 2 19.76 20.87 19.88
N ALA A 3 19.80 20.63 18.58
CA ALA A 3 18.63 20.22 17.78
C ALA A 3 18.04 18.88 18.29
N PRO A 4 16.72 18.78 18.56
CA PRO A 4 16.11 17.60 19.17
C PRO A 4 15.86 16.42 18.19
N ASN A 5 16.50 16.42 17.01
CA ASN A 5 16.21 15.47 15.93
C ASN A 5 17.47 14.75 15.45
N ARG A 6 17.96 13.79 16.23
CA ARG A 6 18.95 12.83 15.74
C ARG A 6 18.46 11.41 15.95
N PHE A 7 17.51 10.97 15.12
CA PHE A 7 17.50 9.55 14.76
C PHE A 7 18.78 9.29 13.95
N PRO A 8 19.52 8.21 14.23
CA PRO A 8 20.62 7.83 13.38
C PRO A 8 20.13 7.78 11.93
N THR A 9 20.87 8.37 11.01
CA THR A 9 20.75 8.15 9.56
C THR A 9 21.16 6.72 9.21
N LYS A 10 20.78 5.73 10.02
CA LYS A 10 20.93 4.33 9.67
C LYS A 10 19.85 4.07 8.62
N ARG A 11 20.26 4.08 7.36
CA ARG A 11 19.57 3.30 6.33
C ARG A 11 19.43 1.90 6.92
N PHE A 12 18.21 1.41 7.04
CA PHE A 12 17.98 0.02 7.39
C PHE A 12 18.43 -0.81 6.19
N ASN A 13 19.73 -1.07 6.11
CA ASN A 13 20.31 -1.92 5.08
C ASN A 13 20.01 -3.36 5.46
N MET A 14 18.77 -3.76 5.19
CA MET A 14 18.48 -5.18 5.09
C MET A 14 19.04 -5.61 3.74
N LYS A 15 20.16 -6.34 3.76
CA LYS A 15 20.57 -7.13 2.60
C LYS A 15 19.41 -8.10 2.36
N GLY A 16 18.53 -7.77 1.41
CA GLY A 16 17.44 -8.64 1.02
C GLY A 16 18.03 -10.01 0.70
N LYS A 17 17.50 -11.05 1.34
CA LYS A 17 17.80 -12.41 0.90
C LYS A 17 17.20 -12.55 -0.50
N GLU A 18 17.87 -13.26 -1.38
CA GLU A 18 17.34 -13.54 -2.72
C GLU A 18 15.92 -14.13 -2.60
N GLY A 19 14.94 -13.56 -3.30
CA GLY A 19 13.53 -13.95 -3.19
C GLY A 19 12.75 -13.37 -2.01
N SER A 20 13.30 -12.42 -1.24
CA SER A 20 12.53 -11.70 -0.21
C SER A 20 11.70 -10.55 -0.81
N GLN A 21 10.44 -10.43 -0.40
CA GLN A 21 9.54 -9.35 -0.82
C GLN A 21 8.96 -8.63 0.41
N MET A 22 9.06 -7.31 0.46
CA MET A 22 8.34 -6.53 1.47
C MET A 22 6.86 -6.41 1.08
N LEU A 23 5.97 -6.74 2.01
CA LEU A 23 4.53 -6.72 1.81
C LEU A 23 3.87 -5.52 2.51
N SER A 24 4.41 -5.13 3.66
CA SER A 24 3.81 -4.08 4.49
C SER A 24 4.82 -3.38 5.36
N CYS A 25 4.47 -2.16 5.76
CA CYS A 25 5.35 -1.20 6.40
C CYS A 25 4.45 -0.23 7.19
N ARG A 26 3.90 -0.71 8.32
CA ARG A 26 2.78 -0.06 9.04
C ARG A 26 2.92 -0.21 10.54
N HIS A 27 2.45 0.80 11.29
CA HIS A 27 2.49 0.84 12.76
C HIS A 27 3.91 0.59 13.32
N GLY A 28 4.93 1.09 12.63
CA GLY A 28 6.34 0.85 12.99
C GLY A 28 6.82 -0.58 12.79
N LEU A 29 6.06 -1.46 12.14
CA LEU A 29 6.42 -2.84 11.83
C LEU A 29 6.61 -3.02 10.32
N VAL A 30 7.49 -3.93 9.96
CA VAL A 30 7.77 -4.33 8.58
C VAL A 30 7.38 -5.79 8.40
N LEU A 31 6.58 -6.10 7.38
CA LEU A 31 6.22 -7.46 6.99
C LEU A 31 6.96 -7.85 5.72
N ILE A 32 7.73 -8.94 5.78
CA ILE A 32 8.50 -9.47 4.67
C ILE A 32 8.11 -10.92 4.42
N PHE A 33 7.85 -11.26 3.17
CA PHE A 33 7.79 -12.64 2.72
C PHE A 33 9.19 -13.13 2.35
N LEU A 34 9.60 -14.24 2.94
CA LEU A 34 10.89 -14.90 2.68
C LEU A 34 10.64 -16.05 1.71
N GLY A 35 10.80 -15.80 0.41
CA GLY A 35 10.37 -16.75 -0.63
C GLY A 35 11.10 -18.10 -0.63
N VAL A 36 12.35 -18.15 -0.17
CA VAL A 36 13.14 -19.39 -0.09
C VAL A 36 12.70 -20.25 1.10
N GLU A 37 12.57 -19.63 2.27
CA GLU A 37 12.13 -20.30 3.50
C GLU A 37 10.62 -20.52 3.55
N TYR A 38 9.87 -19.84 2.67
CA TYR A 38 8.41 -19.88 2.60
C TYR A 38 7.73 -19.45 3.91
N GLN A 39 8.33 -18.45 4.57
CA GLN A 39 7.91 -17.90 5.86
C GLN A 39 7.66 -16.40 5.77
N PHE A 40 6.94 -15.87 6.76
CA PHE A 40 6.76 -14.44 6.94
C PHE A 40 7.58 -13.93 8.12
N LEU A 41 8.21 -12.78 7.94
CA LEU A 41 8.95 -12.07 8.97
C LEU A 41 8.22 -10.77 9.30
N VAL A 42 7.79 -10.63 10.55
CA VAL A 42 7.44 -9.33 11.13
C VAL A 42 8.66 -8.80 11.87
N TRP A 43 9.16 -7.66 11.43
CA TRP A 43 10.35 -7.02 11.98
C TRP A 43 10.00 -5.64 12.53
N ASP A 44 10.39 -5.39 13.79
CA ASP A 44 10.43 -4.07 14.37
C ASP A 44 11.84 -3.47 14.14
N PRO A 45 11.99 -2.47 13.26
CA PRO A 45 13.29 -1.86 12.97
C PRO A 45 13.79 -0.96 14.11
N VAL A 46 12.91 -0.52 15.02
CA VAL A 46 13.27 0.35 16.15
C VAL A 46 13.87 -0.48 17.28
N THR A 47 13.19 -1.56 17.67
CA THR A 47 13.64 -2.45 18.75
C THR A 47 14.58 -3.55 18.26
N GLY A 48 14.55 -3.85 16.96
CA GLY A 48 15.29 -4.95 16.36
C GLY A 48 14.62 -6.32 16.48
N VAL A 49 13.46 -6.40 17.14
CA VAL A 49 12.72 -7.65 17.39
C VAL A 49 12.19 -8.25 16.09
N ARG A 50 12.29 -9.57 15.96
CA ARG A 50 11.91 -10.33 14.76
C ARG A 50 10.99 -11.50 15.14
N HIS A 51 9.85 -11.60 14.48
CA HIS A 51 8.91 -12.70 14.60
C HIS A 51 8.81 -13.44 13.27
N PHE A 52 9.21 -14.70 13.26
CA PHE A 52 9.03 -15.60 12.12
C PHE A 52 7.68 -16.30 12.27
N ILE A 53 6.92 -16.35 11.19
CA ILE A 53 5.57 -16.87 11.13
C ILE A 53 5.54 -17.90 10.01
N ASP A 54 5.16 -19.12 10.36
CA ASP A 54 4.94 -20.19 9.40
C ASP A 54 3.68 -19.91 8.56
N PRO A 55 3.63 -20.39 7.31
CA PRO A 55 2.48 -20.18 6.45
C PRO A 55 1.22 -20.86 7.00
N PRO A 56 0.01 -20.39 6.63
CA PRO A 56 -1.22 -21.01 7.09
C PRO A 56 -1.33 -22.49 6.65
N PRO A 57 -1.87 -23.40 7.50
CA PRO A 57 -1.73 -24.87 7.35
C PRO A 57 -2.25 -25.50 6.06
N ALA A 58 -3.10 -24.81 5.30
CA ALA A 58 -3.88 -25.41 4.21
C ALA A 58 -3.49 -24.94 2.78
N ARG A 59 -2.33 -24.29 2.59
CA ARG A 59 -2.13 -23.48 1.38
C ARG A 59 -0.75 -23.62 0.76
N THR A 60 -0.73 -24.10 -0.48
CA THR A 60 0.30 -23.72 -1.45
C THR A 60 0.16 -22.22 -1.63
N LEU A 61 0.96 -21.43 -0.90
CA LEU A 61 1.07 -20.00 -1.14
C LEU A 61 1.69 -19.83 -2.53
N SER A 62 0.88 -19.94 -3.58
CA SER A 62 1.32 -19.59 -4.92
C SER A 62 2.05 -18.24 -4.86
N ALA A 63 2.97 -17.99 -5.78
CA ALA A 63 3.82 -16.79 -5.77
C ALA A 63 3.08 -15.42 -5.83
N ARG A 64 1.77 -15.38 -5.56
CA ARG A 64 0.89 -14.20 -5.58
C ARG A 64 0.25 -13.98 -4.21
N VAL A 65 1.08 -13.76 -3.20
CA VAL A 65 0.67 -13.35 -1.86
C VAL A 65 0.98 -11.86 -1.68
N ASN A 66 0.09 -11.16 -1.00
CA ASN A 66 0.36 -9.86 -0.40
C ASN A 66 -0.12 -9.90 1.07
N GLY A 67 0.17 -8.86 1.84
CA GLY A 67 -0.25 -8.83 3.22
C GLY A 67 -0.06 -7.49 3.89
N ALA A 68 -0.62 -7.38 5.08
CA ALA A 68 -0.54 -6.21 5.93
C ALA A 68 -0.21 -6.61 7.37
N VAL A 69 0.63 -5.82 8.04
CA VAL A 69 0.83 -5.93 9.49
C VAL A 69 0.06 -4.81 10.19
N LEU A 70 -0.57 -5.13 11.30
CA LEU A 70 -1.31 -4.21 12.15
C LEU A 70 -0.90 -4.44 13.60
N ARG A 71 -0.22 -3.48 14.21
CA ARG A 71 0.01 -3.48 15.67
C ARG A 71 -1.29 -3.11 16.39
N ASP A 72 -1.61 -3.82 17.47
CA ASP A 72 -2.70 -3.44 18.38
C ASP A 72 -2.26 -2.21 19.19
N ALA A 73 -3.07 -1.15 19.18
CA ALA A 73 -2.76 0.08 19.90
C ALA A 73 -2.97 -0.03 21.42
N ARG A 74 -3.64 -1.09 21.90
CA ARG A 74 -4.08 -1.21 23.30
C ARG A 74 -3.17 -2.08 24.17
N VAL A 75 -2.35 -2.92 23.55
CA VAL A 75 -1.47 -3.88 24.25
C VAL A 75 -0.09 -3.78 23.64
N ASP A 76 0.92 -3.53 24.48
CA ASP A 76 2.31 -3.48 24.03
C ASP A 76 2.71 -4.82 23.39
N ASP A 77 3.22 -4.74 22.16
CA ASP A 77 3.77 -5.82 21.32
C ASP A 77 2.83 -6.83 20.64
N ASP A 78 1.50 -6.71 20.82
CA ASP A 78 0.57 -7.52 20.03
C ASP A 78 0.40 -6.98 18.60
N PHE A 79 0.36 -7.89 17.63
CA PHE A 79 0.13 -7.57 16.23
C PHE A 79 -0.68 -8.65 15.52
N LYS A 80 -1.37 -8.24 14.46
CA LYS A 80 -2.01 -9.12 13.49
C LYS A 80 -1.28 -9.04 12.15
N VAL A 81 -1.27 -10.15 11.43
CA VAL A 81 -0.86 -10.18 10.02
C VAL A 81 -2.05 -10.64 9.20
N VAL A 82 -2.51 -9.80 8.28
CA VAL A 82 -3.51 -10.17 7.28
C VAL A 82 -2.77 -10.59 6.03
N LEU A 83 -2.92 -11.85 5.63
CA LEU A 83 -2.44 -12.32 4.34
C LEU A 83 -3.59 -12.40 3.36
N VAL A 84 -3.32 -11.96 2.14
CA VAL A 84 -4.22 -12.07 1.00
C VAL A 84 -3.51 -12.77 -0.15
N ALA A 85 -4.24 -13.59 -0.89
CA ALA A 85 -3.70 -14.23 -2.08
C ALA A 85 -4.77 -14.35 -3.16
N VAL A 86 -4.32 -14.47 -4.41
CA VAL A 86 -5.17 -14.80 -5.55
C VAL A 86 -4.97 -16.27 -5.89
N GLU A 87 -6.05 -17.04 -5.86
CA GLU A 87 -6.05 -18.48 -6.12
C GLU A 87 -7.09 -18.80 -7.21
N GLY A 88 -6.63 -18.97 -8.44
CA GLY A 88 -7.53 -19.15 -9.58
C GLY A 88 -8.49 -17.96 -9.71
N SER A 89 -9.79 -18.22 -9.66
CA SER A 89 -10.85 -17.22 -9.78
C SER A 89 -11.33 -16.63 -8.44
N ARG A 90 -10.62 -16.87 -7.33
CA ARG A 90 -10.98 -16.32 -6.01
C ARG A 90 -9.83 -15.55 -5.38
N ALA A 91 -10.18 -14.53 -4.61
CA ALA A 91 -9.30 -13.95 -3.62
C ALA A 91 -9.55 -14.62 -2.27
N ILE A 92 -8.50 -14.82 -1.51
CA ILE A 92 -8.54 -15.50 -0.22
C ILE A 92 -7.79 -14.67 0.81
N ALA A 93 -8.25 -14.68 2.05
CA ALA A 93 -7.60 -14.00 3.15
C ALA A 93 -7.56 -14.84 4.42
N CYS A 94 -6.54 -14.63 5.25
CA CYS A 94 -6.40 -15.28 6.54
C CYS A 94 -5.62 -14.34 7.47
N VAL A 95 -5.96 -14.37 8.76
CA VAL A 95 -5.37 -13.47 9.77
C VAL A 95 -4.57 -14.27 10.77
N TYR A 96 -3.29 -13.95 10.94
CA TYR A 96 -2.49 -14.43 12.05
C TYR A 96 -2.59 -13.47 13.22
N SER A 97 -2.67 -14.01 14.43
CA SER A 97 -2.64 -13.24 15.68
C SER A 97 -1.40 -13.60 16.49
N SER A 98 -0.58 -12.60 16.85
CA SER A 98 0.59 -12.79 17.73
C SER A 98 0.22 -13.37 19.09
N LYS A 99 -0.99 -13.05 19.57
CA LYS A 99 -1.50 -13.44 20.88
C LYS A 99 -1.80 -14.92 20.96
N THR A 100 -2.45 -15.47 19.94
CA THR A 100 -2.78 -16.91 19.87
C THR A 100 -1.67 -17.71 19.19
N ARG A 101 -0.77 -17.03 18.45
CA ARG A 101 0.26 -17.62 17.60
C ARG A 101 -0.30 -18.60 16.58
N ASP A 102 -1.47 -18.27 16.07
CA ASP A 102 -2.19 -19.12 15.14
C ASP A 102 -2.88 -18.30 14.05
N TRP A 103 -3.14 -18.98 12.94
CA TRP A 103 -3.94 -18.48 11.85
C TRP A 103 -5.42 -18.69 12.16
N GLY A 104 -6.21 -17.63 11.95
CA GLY A 104 -7.65 -17.67 12.03
C GLY A 104 -8.29 -18.37 10.84
N ASN A 105 -9.60 -18.21 10.73
CA ASN A 105 -10.37 -18.83 9.67
C ASN A 105 -9.98 -18.28 8.30
N LEU A 106 -10.19 -19.13 7.30
CA LEU A 106 -10.08 -18.76 5.92
C LEU A 106 -11.38 -18.10 5.45
N VAL A 107 -11.29 -16.87 4.92
CA VAL A 107 -12.34 -16.26 4.12
C VAL A 107 -11.95 -16.11 2.65
N SER A 108 -12.96 -16.08 1.77
CA SER A 108 -12.75 -15.99 0.33
C SER A 108 -13.87 -15.24 -0.35
N THR A 109 -13.57 -14.63 -1.49
CA THR A 109 -14.55 -14.00 -2.38
C THR A 109 -14.21 -14.28 -3.85
N MET A 110 -15.21 -14.29 -4.71
CA MET A 110 -15.02 -14.52 -6.14
C MET A 110 -14.44 -13.28 -6.80
N LEU A 111 -13.37 -13.46 -7.57
CA LEU A 111 -12.84 -12.38 -8.38
C LEU A 111 -13.80 -12.08 -9.53
N PRO A 112 -13.89 -10.81 -9.95
CA PRO A 112 -14.69 -10.47 -11.11
C PRO A 112 -14.18 -11.21 -12.36
N PRO A 113 -15.06 -11.66 -13.28
CA PRO A 113 -14.62 -12.31 -14.52
C PRO A 113 -13.70 -11.40 -15.34
N LYS A 114 -12.76 -12.01 -16.04
CA LYS A 114 -11.85 -11.30 -16.95
C LYS A 114 -12.65 -10.60 -18.05
N ALA A 115 -12.18 -9.43 -18.48
CA ALA A 115 -12.82 -8.73 -19.61
C ALA A 115 -12.64 -9.49 -20.94
N SER A 116 -11.58 -10.31 -21.09
CA SER A 116 -11.36 -11.16 -22.25
C SER A 116 -11.98 -12.55 -22.05
N VAL A 117 -12.79 -12.97 -23.03
CA VAL A 117 -13.51 -14.24 -23.01
C VAL A 117 -12.54 -15.43 -23.10
N GLY A 118 -12.66 -16.39 -22.18
CA GLY A 118 -12.08 -17.74 -22.31
C GLY A 118 -10.83 -18.05 -21.48
N SER A 119 -10.38 -17.16 -20.59
CA SER A 119 -9.30 -17.46 -19.62
C SER A 119 -9.75 -17.21 -18.17
N PRO A 120 -9.28 -17.99 -17.18
CA PRO A 120 -9.58 -17.72 -15.78
C PRO A 120 -9.01 -16.34 -15.39
N PRO A 121 -9.65 -15.62 -14.45
CA PRO A 121 -9.11 -14.37 -13.91
C PRO A 121 -7.69 -14.65 -13.39
N ALA A 122 -6.72 -13.91 -13.91
CA ALA A 122 -5.35 -13.98 -13.44
C ALA A 122 -4.98 -12.58 -12.97
N MET A 123 -5.50 -12.17 -11.82
CA MET A 123 -5.16 -10.87 -11.25
C MET A 123 -3.84 -10.95 -10.49
N ASN A 124 -3.08 -9.85 -10.50
CA ASN A 124 -1.92 -9.66 -9.63
C ASN A 124 -2.18 -8.47 -8.70
N PHE A 125 -1.58 -8.53 -7.51
CA PHE A 125 -1.48 -7.35 -6.67
C PHE A 125 -0.60 -6.31 -7.35
N SER A 126 -1.00 -5.04 -7.24
CA SER A 126 -0.11 -3.92 -7.52
C SER A 126 1.14 -3.99 -6.64
N LYS A 127 2.22 -3.33 -7.09
CA LYS A 127 3.45 -3.16 -6.30
C LYS A 127 3.21 -2.37 -5.00
N MET A 128 2.08 -1.67 -4.90
CA MET A 128 1.70 -0.88 -3.75
C MET A 128 1.37 -1.74 -2.53
N HIS A 129 1.76 -1.25 -1.35
CA HIS A 129 1.29 -1.81 -0.09
C HIS A 129 -0.22 -1.58 0.07
N SER A 130 -0.83 -2.35 0.96
CA SER A 130 -2.22 -2.12 1.36
C SER A 130 -2.41 -0.69 1.87
N LEU A 131 -3.61 -0.14 1.71
CA LEU A 131 -4.05 1.08 2.39
C LEU A 131 -4.98 0.71 3.55
N LEU A 132 -4.80 1.32 4.72
CA LEU A 132 -5.74 1.19 5.85
C LEU A 132 -6.67 2.41 5.89
N VAL A 133 -7.99 2.19 5.80
CA VAL A 133 -9.02 3.23 6.00
C VAL A 133 -10.07 2.70 6.97
N GLY A 134 -10.21 3.38 8.11
CA GLY A 134 -11.01 2.83 9.21
C GLY A 134 -10.45 1.49 9.65
N ASP A 135 -11.31 0.47 9.70
CA ASP A 135 -10.96 -0.91 10.05
C ASP A 135 -10.80 -1.83 8.83
N SER A 136 -10.70 -1.26 7.62
CA SER A 136 -10.57 -2.01 6.37
C SER A 136 -9.22 -1.78 5.69
N LEU A 137 -8.65 -2.88 5.18
CA LEU A 137 -7.45 -2.88 4.34
C LEU A 137 -7.82 -3.01 2.87
N TYR A 138 -7.18 -2.21 2.02
CA TYR A 138 -7.45 -2.15 0.59
C TYR A 138 -6.20 -2.48 -0.22
N TRP A 139 -6.33 -3.37 -1.21
CA TRP A 139 -5.28 -3.63 -2.20
C TRP A 139 -5.81 -3.41 -3.61
N LEU A 140 -4.96 -2.87 -4.48
CA LEU A 140 -5.26 -2.81 -5.89
C LEU A 140 -4.84 -4.12 -6.58
N LEU A 141 -5.76 -4.65 -7.37
CA LEU A 141 -5.57 -5.80 -8.25
C LEU A 141 -5.66 -5.34 -9.70
N SER A 142 -4.81 -5.86 -10.56
CA SER A 142 -4.85 -5.62 -12.01
C SER A 142 -4.93 -6.94 -12.77
N ASP A 143 -5.74 -6.97 -13.83
CA ASP A 143 -5.78 -8.10 -14.74
C ASP A 143 -4.41 -8.33 -15.40
N ARG A 144 -3.96 -9.58 -15.42
CA ARG A 144 -2.73 -9.97 -16.12
C ARG A 144 -3.04 -10.28 -17.58
N PRO A 145 -2.22 -9.79 -18.53
CA PRO A 145 -2.21 -10.33 -19.87
C PRO A 145 -1.90 -11.83 -19.84
N THR A 146 -2.76 -12.64 -20.45
CA THR A 146 -2.59 -14.10 -20.55
C THR A 146 -2.06 -14.55 -21.91
N SER A 147 -1.96 -13.63 -22.86
CA SER A 147 -1.42 -13.84 -24.21
C SER A 147 -0.55 -12.66 -24.61
N LEU A 148 0.41 -12.87 -25.51
CA LEU A 148 1.15 -11.79 -26.16
C LEU A 148 0.19 -10.83 -26.88
N THR A 149 -0.90 -11.33 -27.46
CA THR A 149 -1.91 -10.49 -28.11
C THR A 149 -2.61 -9.55 -27.12
N GLU A 150 -2.89 -10.02 -25.90
CA GLU A 150 -3.43 -9.17 -24.83
C GLU A 150 -2.37 -8.20 -24.31
N ALA A 151 -1.13 -8.68 -24.14
CA ALA A 151 -0.01 -7.88 -23.64
C ALA A 151 0.34 -6.71 -24.57
N PHE A 152 0.21 -6.92 -25.89
CA PHE A 152 0.39 -5.89 -26.90
C PHE A 152 -0.93 -5.22 -27.32
N SER A 153 -2.07 -5.65 -26.78
CA SER A 153 -3.36 -5.05 -27.12
C SER A 153 -3.39 -3.58 -26.70
N HIS A 154 -4.23 -2.80 -27.38
CA HIS A 154 -4.54 -1.43 -26.95
C HIS A 154 -5.70 -1.33 -25.96
N ALA A 155 -6.15 -2.46 -25.41
CA ALA A 155 -7.24 -2.48 -24.46
C ALA A 155 -6.73 -2.14 -23.05
N PRO A 156 -7.43 -1.27 -22.30
CA PRO A 156 -7.13 -1.03 -20.90
C PRO A 156 -7.33 -2.31 -20.09
N CYS A 157 -6.40 -2.61 -19.18
CA CYS A 157 -6.54 -3.73 -18.24
C CYS A 157 -7.41 -3.27 -17.06
N PRO A 158 -8.58 -3.88 -16.82
CA PRO A 158 -9.43 -3.48 -15.71
C PRO A 158 -8.72 -3.72 -14.38
N SER A 159 -8.90 -2.77 -13.46
CA SER A 159 -8.41 -2.89 -12.09
C SER A 159 -9.57 -3.22 -11.16
N SER A 160 -9.26 -3.83 -10.02
CA SER A 160 -10.22 -4.10 -8.95
C SER A 160 -9.60 -3.76 -7.61
N ILE A 161 -10.44 -3.42 -6.64
CA ILE A 161 -10.03 -3.16 -5.27
C ILE A 161 -10.48 -4.34 -4.43
N LEU A 162 -9.52 -4.98 -3.79
CA LEU A 162 -9.77 -5.99 -2.76
C LEU A 162 -9.88 -5.28 -1.41
N GLU A 163 -11.00 -5.46 -0.73
CA GLU A 163 -11.25 -4.92 0.60
C GLU A 163 -11.32 -6.07 1.61
N PHE A 164 -10.54 -5.95 2.68
CA PHE A 164 -10.61 -6.84 3.83
C PHE A 164 -10.99 -6.04 5.08
N ASP A 165 -12.19 -6.30 5.60
CA ASP A 165 -12.65 -5.75 6.88
C ASP A 165 -11.99 -6.54 8.02
N VAL A 166 -11.17 -5.87 8.82
CA VAL A 166 -10.37 -6.49 9.89
C VAL A 166 -11.21 -6.86 11.11
N GLU A 167 -12.31 -6.14 11.37
CA GLU A 167 -13.19 -6.41 12.51
C GLU A 167 -14.11 -7.60 12.21
N ARG A 168 -14.71 -7.60 11.03
CA ARG A 168 -15.63 -8.65 10.57
C ARG A 168 -14.91 -9.87 10.01
N GLU A 169 -13.61 -9.76 9.77
CA GLU A 169 -12.78 -10.73 9.05
C GLU A 169 -13.44 -11.15 7.73
N SER A 170 -13.87 -10.17 6.93
CA SER A 170 -14.63 -10.42 5.70
C SER A 170 -13.92 -9.84 4.48
N LEU A 171 -14.10 -10.48 3.32
CA LEU A 171 -13.40 -10.14 2.09
C LEU A 171 -14.41 -9.79 0.99
N SER A 172 -14.24 -8.64 0.37
CA SER A 172 -15.04 -8.19 -0.78
C SER A 172 -14.13 -7.69 -1.90
N VAL A 173 -14.66 -7.65 -3.11
CA VAL A 173 -13.95 -7.15 -4.28
C VAL A 173 -14.89 -6.29 -5.11
N GLU A 174 -14.38 -5.13 -5.53
CA GLU A 174 -15.09 -4.18 -6.38
C GLU A 174 -14.26 -3.91 -7.63
N ARG A 175 -14.90 -3.83 -8.80
CA ARG A 175 -14.20 -3.35 -10.00
C ARG A 175 -14.03 -1.83 -9.91
N VAL A 176 -12.83 -1.36 -10.21
CA VAL A 176 -12.63 0.06 -10.50
C VAL A 176 -13.37 0.35 -11.81
N PRO A 177 -14.24 1.37 -11.87
CA PRO A 177 -14.91 1.74 -13.11
C PRO A 177 -13.88 2.09 -14.20
N ASP A 178 -14.30 2.06 -15.46
CA ASP A 178 -13.46 2.56 -16.54
C ASP A 178 -13.30 4.08 -16.39
N LEU A 179 -12.16 4.49 -15.84
CA LEU A 179 -11.86 5.89 -15.56
C LEU A 179 -11.36 6.66 -16.80
N HIS A 180 -11.70 6.19 -18.02
CA HIS A 180 -11.34 6.79 -19.32
C HIS A 180 -9.85 7.09 -19.43
N HIS A 181 -9.07 6.02 -19.59
CA HIS A 181 -7.62 6.07 -19.51
C HIS A 181 -7.01 5.54 -20.82
N THR A 182 -6.04 6.29 -21.35
CA THR A 182 -5.05 5.88 -22.39
C THR A 182 -4.20 4.67 -21.92
N LYS A 183 -2.99 4.46 -22.45
CA LYS A 183 -2.17 3.26 -22.10
C LYS A 183 -1.25 3.45 -20.90
N ASP A 184 -0.93 4.68 -20.53
CA ASP A 184 0.21 5.00 -19.67
C ASP A 184 -0.26 5.37 -18.25
N HIS A 185 -1.16 4.57 -17.67
CA HIS A 185 -1.80 4.90 -16.40
C HIS A 185 -1.24 4.11 -15.25
N GLU A 186 -0.80 4.87 -14.26
CA GLU A 186 -0.59 4.38 -12.91
C GLU A 186 -1.83 4.68 -12.09
N ILE A 187 -2.19 3.74 -11.22
CA ILE A 187 -3.33 3.85 -10.32
C ILE A 187 -2.92 3.39 -8.94
N CYS A 188 -3.35 4.14 -7.94
CA CYS A 188 -3.08 3.88 -6.53
C CYS A 188 -4.34 4.14 -5.70
N VAL A 189 -4.58 3.27 -4.71
CA VAL A 189 -5.62 3.51 -3.70
C VAL A 189 -5.06 4.48 -2.67
N ILE A 190 -5.80 5.53 -2.40
CA ILE A 190 -5.43 6.59 -1.46
C ILE A 190 -6.57 6.83 -0.47
N THR A 191 -6.29 7.60 0.58
CA THR A 191 -7.34 8.14 1.44
C THR A 191 -7.22 9.64 1.56
N GLU A 192 -8.36 10.33 1.48
CA GLU A 192 -8.48 11.74 1.78
C GLU A 192 -8.48 11.93 3.30
N ARG A 193 -7.92 13.05 3.80
CA ARG A 193 -7.79 13.38 5.25
C ARG A 193 -9.09 13.12 6.04
N GLY A 194 -9.24 11.90 6.56
CA GLY A 194 -10.41 11.45 7.32
C GLY A 194 -11.72 11.29 6.53
N ARG A 195 -11.69 11.17 5.19
CA ARG A 195 -12.91 11.26 4.33
C ARG A 195 -13.13 10.08 3.39
N GLY A 196 -12.61 8.91 3.73
CA GLY A 196 -12.94 7.66 3.04
C GLY A 196 -11.97 7.28 1.92
N LEU A 197 -12.39 6.33 1.10
CA LEU A 197 -11.57 5.70 0.06
C LEU A 197 -11.50 6.58 -1.20
N GLY A 198 -10.31 6.73 -1.75
CA GLY A 198 -10.05 7.46 -2.99
C GLY A 198 -9.12 6.70 -3.93
N LEU A 199 -9.03 7.17 -5.17
CA LEU A 199 -8.05 6.71 -6.14
C LEU A 199 -7.25 7.91 -6.65
N LEU A 200 -5.95 7.70 -6.82
CA LEU A 200 -5.08 8.56 -7.61
C LEU A 200 -4.78 7.84 -8.91
N THR A 201 -5.10 8.48 -10.04
CA THR A 201 -4.65 8.01 -11.36
C THR A 201 -3.75 9.02 -12.03
N LEU A 202 -2.71 8.54 -12.71
CA LEU A 202 -1.82 9.36 -13.52
C LEU A 202 -2.14 9.15 -15.00
N SER A 203 -2.19 10.23 -15.78
CA SER A 203 -2.45 10.23 -17.21
C SER A 203 -1.56 11.27 -17.88
N GLY A 204 -0.53 10.84 -18.62
CA GLY A 204 0.46 11.76 -19.18
C GLY A 204 1.20 12.52 -18.07
N CYS A 205 0.91 13.82 -17.94
CA CYS A 205 1.41 14.68 -16.85
C CYS A 205 0.32 15.11 -15.86
N ASN A 206 -0.86 14.48 -15.86
CA ASN A 206 -1.96 14.84 -14.99
C ASN A 206 -2.16 13.82 -13.87
N ALA A 207 -2.34 14.31 -12.66
CA ALA A 207 -2.81 13.54 -11.51
C ALA A 207 -4.30 13.79 -11.30
N HIS A 208 -5.11 12.73 -11.33
CA HIS A 208 -6.56 12.77 -11.14
C HIS A 208 -6.94 12.12 -9.82
N PHE A 209 -7.66 12.87 -8.98
CA PHE A 209 -8.17 12.42 -7.69
C PHE A 209 -9.63 12.03 -7.80
N TRP A 210 -9.91 10.76 -7.55
CA TRP A 210 -11.26 10.22 -7.56
C TRP A 210 -11.70 9.89 -6.14
N ARG A 211 -12.94 10.24 -5.82
CA ARG A 211 -13.56 9.93 -4.53
C ARG A 211 -14.60 8.82 -4.72
N ARG A 212 -14.59 7.84 -3.83
CA ARG A 212 -15.67 6.84 -3.74
C ARG A 212 -16.88 7.49 -3.06
N ASN A 213 -18.02 7.51 -3.75
CA ASN A 213 -19.29 7.90 -3.14
C ASN A 213 -19.89 6.71 -2.40
N SER A 214 -20.14 6.87 -1.11
CA SER A 214 -21.00 5.97 -0.34
C SER A 214 -22.47 6.37 -0.57
N GLN A 215 -23.10 5.83 -1.61
CA GLN A 215 -24.54 6.01 -1.89
C GLN A 215 -25.32 4.73 -1.54
N HIS A 216 -26.56 4.94 -1.09
CA HIS A 216 -27.48 3.96 -0.48
C HIS A 216 -28.02 2.87 -1.44
N ASP A 217 -27.68 2.91 -2.73
CA ASP A 217 -28.37 2.16 -3.79
C ASP A 217 -27.56 0.99 -4.38
N GLY A 218 -26.54 0.52 -3.66
CA GLY A 218 -25.79 -0.69 -3.98
C GLY A 218 -24.75 -0.57 -5.10
N ASP A 219 -24.78 0.48 -5.91
CA ASP A 219 -23.78 0.75 -6.94
C ASP A 219 -22.75 1.79 -6.45
N THR A 220 -21.50 1.35 -6.31
CA THR A 220 -20.40 2.26 -5.92
C THR A 220 -20.08 3.17 -7.10
N SER A 221 -20.28 4.47 -6.93
CA SER A 221 -19.89 5.48 -7.93
C SER A 221 -18.59 6.17 -7.54
N TRP A 222 -17.77 6.47 -8.53
CA TRP A 222 -16.52 7.21 -8.39
C TRP A 222 -16.66 8.57 -9.06
N VAL A 223 -16.28 9.64 -8.37
CA VAL A 223 -16.38 11.01 -8.88
C VAL A 223 -15.00 11.63 -8.94
N LEU A 224 -14.67 12.21 -10.10
CA LEU A 224 -13.47 13.02 -10.27
C LEU A 224 -13.61 14.29 -9.42
N GLY A 225 -12.74 14.42 -8.43
CA GLY A 225 -12.68 15.59 -7.55
C GLY A 225 -11.78 16.67 -8.13
N THR A 226 -10.49 16.39 -8.25
CA THR A 226 -9.48 17.40 -8.62
C THR A 226 -8.49 16.81 -9.61
N THR A 227 -8.02 17.65 -10.53
CA THR A 227 -6.94 17.34 -11.47
C THR A 227 -5.79 18.30 -11.21
N ILE A 228 -4.57 17.77 -11.17
CA ILE A 228 -3.35 18.55 -10.91
C ILE A 228 -2.34 18.27 -12.02
N GLU A 229 -1.85 19.34 -12.64
CA GLU A 229 -0.82 19.31 -13.66
C GLU A 229 0.57 19.10 -13.02
N LEU A 230 1.15 17.93 -13.24
CA LEU A 230 2.44 17.53 -12.66
C LEU A 230 3.63 18.11 -13.41
N ASP A 231 3.49 18.47 -14.68
CA ASP A 231 4.57 19.06 -15.47
C ASP A 231 4.99 20.42 -14.92
N ASN A 232 4.02 21.30 -14.66
CA ASN A 232 4.25 22.58 -14.01
C ASN A 232 4.75 22.40 -12.58
N LEU A 233 4.12 21.49 -11.84
CA LEU A 233 4.40 21.26 -10.43
C LEU A 233 5.80 20.66 -10.17
N LEU A 234 6.23 19.71 -10.99
CA LEU A 234 7.52 19.02 -10.86
C LEU A 234 8.58 19.60 -11.79
N SER A 235 8.24 20.63 -12.58
CA SER A 235 9.09 21.24 -13.61
C SER A 235 9.60 20.24 -14.65
N LEU A 236 8.70 19.39 -15.16
CA LEU A 236 9.01 18.34 -16.14
C LEU A 236 8.98 18.89 -17.57
N ASN A 237 9.64 18.19 -18.48
CA ASN A 237 9.44 18.39 -19.90
C ASN A 237 8.35 17.42 -20.41
N PRO A 238 7.13 17.88 -20.74
CA PRO A 238 6.04 16.99 -21.14
C PRO A 238 6.40 16.13 -22.36
N GLN A 239 7.17 16.64 -23.32
CA GLN A 239 7.53 15.88 -24.52
C GLN A 239 8.49 14.71 -24.25
N LYS A 240 9.22 14.76 -23.13
CA LYS A 240 10.23 13.75 -22.78
C LYS A 240 9.82 12.87 -21.60
N GLU A 241 8.97 13.38 -20.72
CA GLU A 241 8.67 12.76 -19.43
C GLU A 241 7.18 12.39 -19.28
N ALA A 242 6.29 12.84 -20.18
CA ALA A 242 4.91 12.34 -20.19
C ALA A 242 4.91 10.83 -20.43
N GLY A 243 4.14 10.10 -19.60
CA GLY A 243 4.10 8.62 -19.64
C GLY A 243 5.28 7.92 -18.95
N HIS A 244 6.19 8.67 -18.32
CA HIS A 244 7.30 8.12 -17.54
C HIS A 244 7.25 8.53 -16.06
N ILE A 245 6.06 8.93 -15.58
CA ILE A 245 5.82 9.24 -14.18
C ILE A 245 5.19 8.02 -13.53
N PHE A 246 5.83 7.48 -12.49
CA PHE A 246 5.30 6.32 -11.76
C PHE A 246 4.93 6.69 -10.35
N ILE A 247 3.85 6.09 -9.85
CA ILE A 247 3.58 6.10 -8.41
C ILE A 247 4.50 5.05 -7.80
N GLU A 248 5.22 5.39 -6.73
CA GLU A 248 6.06 4.45 -5.98
C GLU A 248 5.44 4.06 -4.64
N GLY A 249 4.57 4.91 -4.10
CA GLY A 249 3.86 4.60 -2.86
C GLY A 249 3.01 5.76 -2.36
N PHE A 250 2.19 5.46 -1.37
CA PHE A 250 1.39 6.43 -0.65
C PHE A 250 1.62 6.26 0.86
N ALA A 251 2.03 7.35 1.51
CA ALA A 251 2.21 7.44 2.95
C ALA A 251 0.87 7.84 3.58
N GLU A 252 0.14 6.85 4.09
CA GLU A 252 -1.26 6.99 4.49
C GLU A 252 -1.48 7.97 5.66
N TYR A 253 -0.56 8.10 6.63
CA TYR A 253 -0.74 9.02 7.75
C TYR A 253 -0.40 10.47 7.42
N ASN A 254 0.57 10.71 6.52
CA ASN A 254 0.94 12.05 6.09
C ASN A 254 0.19 12.52 4.83
N HIS A 255 -0.56 11.63 4.18
CA HIS A 255 -1.21 11.87 2.89
C HIS A 255 -0.22 12.35 1.80
N VAL A 256 0.94 11.71 1.74
CA VAL A 256 2.01 12.03 0.79
C VAL A 256 2.14 10.92 -0.24
N VAL A 257 2.15 11.30 -1.51
CA VAL A 257 2.44 10.38 -2.62
C VAL A 257 3.92 10.49 -2.98
N VAL A 258 4.56 9.35 -3.21
CA VAL A 258 5.91 9.28 -3.77
C VAL A 258 5.78 9.01 -5.27
N LEU A 259 6.30 9.93 -6.08
CA LEU A 259 6.35 9.84 -7.52
C LEU A 259 7.80 9.67 -7.98
N SER A 260 8.02 8.87 -9.02
CA SER A 260 9.29 8.78 -9.73
C SER A 260 9.14 9.29 -11.15
N THR A 261 10.23 9.88 -11.66
CA THR A 261 10.44 10.20 -13.06
C THR A 261 11.79 9.60 -13.48
N PRO A 262 12.14 9.58 -14.78
CA PRO A 262 13.44 9.05 -15.21
C PRO A 262 14.63 9.73 -14.54
N SER A 263 14.46 10.98 -14.12
CA SER A 263 15.52 11.83 -13.60
C SER A 263 15.52 11.95 -12.07
N SER A 264 14.40 11.72 -11.38
CA SER A 264 14.25 12.11 -9.98
C SER A 264 13.09 11.44 -9.25
N LEU A 265 13.07 11.57 -7.93
CA LEU A 265 11.94 11.22 -7.07
C LEU A 265 11.35 12.47 -6.45
N TYR A 266 10.05 12.43 -6.21
CA TYR A 266 9.30 13.53 -5.63
C TYR A 266 8.39 13.00 -4.53
N THR A 267 8.35 13.68 -3.41
CA THR A 267 7.25 13.56 -2.46
C THR A 267 6.28 14.69 -2.72
N VAL A 268 5.03 14.35 -2.96
CA VAL A 268 3.96 15.29 -3.28
C VAL A 268 2.86 15.15 -2.23
N GLN A 269 2.63 16.22 -1.50
CA GLN A 269 1.45 16.39 -0.68
C GLN A 269 0.49 17.29 -1.46
N PHE A 270 -0.77 16.90 -1.60
CA PHE A 270 -1.72 17.66 -2.42
C PHE A 270 -2.54 18.69 -1.62
N GLU A 271 -2.61 18.51 -0.30
CA GLU A 271 -3.37 19.40 0.59
C GLU A 271 -2.61 19.66 1.90
N PRO A 272 -2.06 20.88 2.10
CA PRO A 272 -1.75 21.86 1.04
C PRO A 272 -0.78 21.28 0.00
N LEU A 273 -0.78 21.88 -1.19
CA LEU A 273 0.12 21.48 -2.27
C LEU A 273 1.57 21.79 -1.88
N GLU A 274 2.34 20.74 -1.58
CA GLU A 274 3.75 20.83 -1.24
C GLU A 274 4.52 19.75 -2.00
N VAL A 275 5.60 20.16 -2.66
CA VAL A 275 6.48 19.27 -3.41
C VAL A 275 7.89 19.37 -2.90
N LYS A 276 8.48 18.21 -2.71
CA LYS A 276 9.89 18.09 -2.37
C LYS A 276 10.56 17.05 -3.27
N LYS A 277 11.61 17.51 -3.93
CA LYS A 277 12.48 16.67 -4.75
C LYS A 277 13.45 15.90 -3.86
N LEU A 278 13.61 14.61 -4.14
CA LEU A 278 14.54 13.71 -3.47
C LEU A 278 15.71 13.37 -4.40
N HIS A 279 16.93 13.40 -3.86
CA HIS A 279 18.16 13.09 -4.59
C HIS A 279 18.62 11.67 -4.28
N ASN A 280 18.14 10.66 -5.01
CA ASN A 280 18.79 9.36 -5.23
C ASN A 280 17.90 8.50 -6.14
N VAL A 281 18.30 8.21 -7.38
CA VAL A 281 17.51 7.34 -8.28
C VAL A 281 18.13 5.93 -8.22
N GLY A 282 17.31 4.88 -8.13
CA GLY A 282 17.77 3.48 -8.23
C GLY A 282 17.66 2.60 -6.96
N SER A 283 16.83 2.95 -5.98
CA SER A 283 16.45 2.04 -4.88
C SER A 283 14.94 1.82 -4.86
N GLN A 284 14.46 0.71 -4.30
CA GLN A 284 13.04 0.54 -3.99
C GLN A 284 12.72 1.35 -2.74
N TYR A 285 11.68 2.18 -2.81
CA TYR A 285 11.31 3.13 -1.77
C TYR A 285 9.96 2.74 -1.20
N HIS A 286 9.84 2.75 0.12
CA HIS A 286 8.58 2.41 0.78
C HIS A 286 8.27 3.42 1.87
N ALA A 287 7.05 3.94 1.90
CA ALA A 287 6.64 4.82 2.98
C ALA A 287 6.64 4.04 4.30
N PHE A 288 7.60 4.35 5.19
CA PHE A 288 7.61 3.88 6.58
C PHE A 288 7.23 5.02 7.49
N GLU A 289 6.22 4.78 8.31
CA GLU A 289 5.75 5.70 9.32
C GLU A 289 5.84 4.99 10.68
N SER A 290 6.62 5.56 11.60
CA SER A 290 6.76 5.06 12.96
C SER A 290 6.39 6.12 13.98
N VAL A 291 5.84 5.66 15.10
CA VAL A 291 5.58 6.47 16.28
C VAL A 291 6.68 6.14 17.29
N CYS A 292 7.50 7.14 17.62
CA CYS A 292 8.41 7.01 18.76
C CYS A 292 7.74 7.61 19.99
N THR A 293 7.42 6.77 20.98
CA THR A 293 7.10 7.26 22.32
C THR A 293 8.40 7.75 22.95
N THR A 294 8.45 9.03 23.30
CA THR A 294 9.55 9.52 24.14
C THR A 294 9.33 8.96 25.53
N GLY A 295 10.21 8.07 25.96
CA GLY A 295 10.20 7.56 27.34
C GLY A 295 10.49 8.71 28.29
N ASN A 296 9.46 9.26 28.93
CA ASN A 296 9.66 10.16 30.06
C ASN A 296 9.93 9.30 31.30
N GLY A 297 11.21 9.14 31.63
CA GLY A 297 11.60 8.87 33.01
C GLY A 297 11.33 10.13 33.84
N GLY A 298 10.19 10.19 34.52
CA GLY A 298 9.85 11.31 35.41
C GLY A 298 8.41 11.18 35.93
N HIS A 299 8.27 11.30 37.25
CA HIS A 299 7.06 11.15 38.08
C HIS A 299 5.73 11.63 37.44
N PRO A 300 4.58 10.99 37.75
CA PRO A 300 3.29 11.36 37.18
C PRO A 300 2.70 12.52 37.95
N ASP A 301 2.60 13.69 37.32
CA ASP A 301 1.53 14.64 37.62
C ASP A 301 1.28 15.59 36.45
N ALA A 302 0.00 15.86 36.24
CA ALA A 302 -0.63 16.71 35.22
C ALA A 302 -0.60 16.20 33.76
N ALA A 303 -1.81 16.24 33.19
CA ALA A 303 -2.15 15.87 31.82
C ALA A 303 -1.29 16.59 30.77
N ASP A 304 -0.24 15.92 30.29
CA ASP A 304 0.48 16.33 29.09
C ASP A 304 0.18 15.28 28.02
N VAL A 305 -0.78 15.59 27.15
CA VAL A 305 -1.09 14.78 25.96
C VAL A 305 0.15 14.83 25.07
N PRO A 306 0.86 13.70 24.83
CA PRO A 306 2.09 13.77 24.06
C PRO A 306 1.80 14.26 22.64
N ARG A 307 2.38 15.41 22.29
CA ARG A 307 2.37 15.94 20.92
C ARG A 307 3.05 14.94 19.98
N LYS A 308 2.25 14.11 19.31
CA LYS A 308 2.68 13.19 18.26
C LYS A 308 3.31 14.00 17.13
N THR A 309 4.64 13.99 17.05
CA THR A 309 5.36 14.59 15.94
C THR A 309 5.86 13.46 15.05
N LEU A 310 5.15 13.18 13.95
CA LEU A 310 5.58 12.22 12.94
C LEU A 310 6.86 12.73 12.27
N LYS A 311 7.91 11.90 12.24
CA LYS A 311 9.12 12.22 11.47
C LYS A 311 9.60 11.00 10.69
N LYS A 312 9.62 11.20 9.37
CA LYS A 312 10.49 10.61 8.35
C LYS A 312 9.89 9.43 7.59
N ILE A 313 9.64 9.68 6.30
CA ILE A 313 9.53 8.67 5.24
C ILE A 313 10.90 7.99 5.16
N VAL A 314 10.99 6.71 5.51
CA VAL A 314 12.20 5.93 5.24
C VAL A 314 12.15 5.45 3.80
N CYS A 315 12.69 6.29 2.94
CA CYS A 315 13.07 5.93 1.58
C CYS A 315 14.00 4.70 1.58
#